data_AF-A0A0E0KW95-F1
#
_entry.id   AF-A0A0E0KW95-F1
#
_cell.length_a   1.000
_cell.length_b   1.000
_cell.length_c   1.000
_cell.angle_alpha   90.00
_cell.angle_beta   90.00
_cell.angle_gamma   90.00
#
_symmetry.space_group_name_H-M   'P 1'
#
loop_
_entity.id
_entity.type
_entity.pdbx_description
1 polymer ?
#
loop_
_entity_poly.entity_id
_entity_poly.type
_entity_poly.pdbx_seq_one_letter_code
_entity_poly.pdbx_strand_id
1 'polypeptide(L)'
;MTAELSSNDRVNLLEFFKAVARRDGLTAAERTLKLSKQQNCPNPKAFIEEVERSFSFWGTSEGDAVHPAECMHQLLEQVRRHKVNIDGNVCTVMVTTLVLEGWQRKLDPDYNVMKTLQTLLFKEDWAKSLQYTIEGLMAP
;
A
#
# COMPACT_ATOMS: atom_id res chain seq x y z
N MET A 1 18.57 1.19 -12.26
CA MET A 1 17.41 0.46 -12.81
C MET A 1 16.18 1.34 -12.63
N THR A 2 15.50 1.68 -13.72
CA THR A 2 14.23 2.41 -13.70
C THR A 2 13.10 1.43 -13.98
N ALA A 3 12.10 1.39 -13.11
CA ALA A 3 10.91 0.56 -13.31
C ALA A 3 9.83 1.38 -14.02
N GLU A 4 9.31 0.88 -15.13
CA GLU A 4 8.18 1.51 -15.82
C GLU A 4 6.87 0.82 -15.42
N LEU A 5 5.97 1.59 -14.80
CA LEU A 5 4.65 1.13 -14.39
C LEU A 5 3.62 1.44 -15.46
N SER A 6 2.77 0.47 -15.78
CA SER A 6 1.58 0.71 -16.58
C SER A 6 0.58 1.58 -15.83
N SER A 7 -0.38 2.20 -16.54
CA SER A 7 -1.42 3.02 -15.90
C SER A 7 -2.21 2.25 -14.83
N ASN A 8 -2.49 0.96 -15.09
CA ASN A 8 -3.18 0.10 -14.13
C ASN A 8 -2.32 -0.21 -12.89
N ASP A 9 -1.02 -0.46 -13.07
CA ASP A 9 -0.12 -0.74 -11.95
C ASP A 9 0.03 0.48 -11.04
N ARG A 10 0.09 1.68 -11.62
CA ARG A 10 0.12 2.94 -10.86
C ARG A 10 -1.13 3.09 -9.99
N VAL A 11 -2.32 2.84 -10.54
CA VAL A 11 -3.57 2.93 -9.79
C VAL A 11 -3.64 1.88 -8.70
N ASN A 12 -3.29 0.62 -8.99
CA ASN A 12 -3.35 -0.43 -7.97
C ASN A 12 -2.30 -0.25 -6.87
N LEU A 13 -1.08 0.20 -7.20
CA LEU A 13 -0.08 0.58 -6.20
C LEU A 13 -0.53 1.75 -5.34
N LEU A 14 -1.10 2.79 -5.95
CA LEU A 14 -1.60 3.96 -5.24
C LEU A 14 -2.70 3.56 -4.24
N GLU A 15 -3.70 2.80 -4.70
CA GLU A 15 -4.79 2.33 -3.87
C GLU A 15 -4.31 1.34 -2.80
N PHE A 16 -3.31 0.51 -3.11
CA PHE A 16 -2.63 -0.33 -2.13
C PHE A 16 -2.00 0.52 -1.01
N PHE A 17 -1.19 1.51 -1.34
CA PHE A 17 -0.56 2.36 -0.32
C PHE A 17 -1.59 3.18 0.48
N LYS A 18 -2.67 3.66 -0.16
CA LYS A 18 -3.79 4.30 0.54
C LYS A 18 -4.46 3.35 1.53
N ALA A 19 -4.70 2.10 1.14
CA ALA A 19 -5.28 1.08 1.99
C ALA A 19 -4.37 0.75 3.18
N VAL A 20 -3.07 0.55 2.94
CA VAL A 20 -2.07 0.34 3.99
C VAL A 20 -2.06 1.52 4.98
N ALA A 21 -2.09 2.76 4.46
CA ALA A 21 -2.11 3.97 5.26
C ALA A 21 -3.38 4.17 6.09
N ARG A 22 -4.51 3.61 5.65
CA ARG A 22 -5.80 3.63 6.38
C ARG A 22 -6.01 2.39 7.25
N ARG A 23 -5.04 1.47 7.27
CA ARG A 23 -5.14 0.15 7.89
C ARG A 23 -6.33 -0.68 7.36
N ASP A 24 -6.67 -0.49 6.09
CA ASP A 24 -7.71 -1.24 5.37
C ASP A 24 -7.09 -2.48 4.72
N GLY A 25 -7.16 -3.62 5.42
CA GLY A 25 -6.53 -4.86 4.99
C GLY A 25 -7.21 -5.52 3.78
N LEU A 26 -8.53 -5.42 3.70
CA LEU A 26 -9.35 -5.94 2.62
C LEU A 26 -8.93 -5.29 1.30
N THR A 27 -8.94 -3.96 1.25
CA THR A 27 -8.53 -3.23 0.04
C THR A 27 -7.05 -3.48 -0.24
N ALA A 28 -6.17 -3.52 0.79
CA ALA A 28 -4.76 -3.81 0.58
C ALA A 28 -4.54 -5.19 -0.08
N ALA A 29 -5.26 -6.22 0.37
CA ALA A 29 -5.17 -7.57 -0.19
C ALA A 29 -5.72 -7.63 -1.62
N GLU A 30 -6.89 -7.05 -1.87
CA GLU A 30 -7.50 -7.03 -3.20
C GLU A 30 -6.63 -6.29 -4.22
N ARG A 31 -6.00 -5.17 -3.83
CA ARG A 31 -5.07 -4.43 -4.69
C ARG A 31 -3.80 -5.22 -4.94
N THR A 32 -3.27 -5.90 -3.92
CA THR A 32 -2.09 -6.77 -4.06
C THR A 32 -2.32 -7.87 -5.09
N LEU A 33 -3.49 -8.52 -5.09
CA LEU A 33 -3.85 -9.54 -6.08
C LEU A 33 -3.93 -9.00 -7.52
N LYS A 34 -4.17 -7.68 -7.68
CA LYS A 34 -4.25 -6.96 -8.96
C LYS A 34 -2.89 -6.37 -9.40
N LEU A 35 -1.82 -6.56 -8.63
CA LEU A 35 -0.45 -6.14 -8.97
C LEU A 35 0.27 -7.08 -9.94
N SER A 36 -0.43 -8.09 -10.46
CA SER A 36 0.05 -8.91 -11.56
C SER A 36 -1.03 -9.14 -12.60
N LYS A 37 -0.63 -9.12 -13.87
CA LYS A 37 -1.49 -9.52 -14.99
C LYS A 37 -1.75 -11.03 -15.03
N GLN A 38 -0.90 -11.83 -14.40
CA GLN A 38 -0.99 -13.29 -14.39
C GLN A 38 -0.95 -13.79 -12.94
N GLN A 39 -2.12 -13.88 -12.31
CA GLN A 39 -2.21 -14.25 -10.90
C GLN A 39 -2.14 -15.77 -10.72
N ASN A 40 -1.25 -16.22 -9.83
CA ASN A 40 -0.99 -17.64 -9.53
C ASN A 40 -1.42 -18.05 -8.11
N CYS A 41 -2.04 -17.14 -7.35
CA CYS A 41 -2.55 -17.42 -6.02
C CYS A 41 -3.63 -18.53 -6.08
N PRO A 42 -3.41 -19.70 -5.44
CA PRO A 42 -4.35 -20.82 -5.52
C PRO A 42 -5.63 -20.58 -4.70
N ASN A 43 -5.56 -19.74 -3.66
CA ASN A 43 -6.73 -19.38 -2.86
C ASN A 43 -6.71 -17.89 -2.49
N PRO A 44 -7.17 -17.01 -3.39
CA PRO A 44 -7.20 -15.56 -3.15
C PRO A 44 -8.04 -15.16 -1.94
N LYS A 45 -9.11 -15.91 -1.62
CA LYS A 45 -9.97 -15.62 -0.47
C LYS A 45 -9.21 -15.82 0.85
N ALA A 46 -8.49 -16.93 0.98
CA ALA A 46 -7.68 -17.18 2.17
C ALA A 46 -6.57 -16.14 2.36
N PHE A 47 -5.98 -15.65 1.27
CA PHE A 47 -5.04 -14.52 1.32
C PHE A 47 -5.70 -13.26 1.86
N ILE A 48 -6.86 -12.88 1.30
CA ILE A 48 -7.62 -11.69 1.74
C ILE A 48 -7.99 -11.79 3.22
N GLU A 49 -8.55 -12.92 3.65
CA GLU A 49 -8.95 -13.14 5.05
C GLU A 49 -7.76 -13.05 6.01
N GLU A 50 -6.59 -13.51 5.60
CA GLU A 50 -5.39 -13.45 6.44
C GLU A 50 -4.84 -12.03 6.54
N VAL A 51 -4.72 -11.32 5.41
CA VAL A 51 -4.26 -9.92 5.40
C VAL A 51 -5.21 -9.06 6.22
N GLU A 52 -6.52 -9.20 6.04
CA GLU A 52 -7.52 -8.44 6.80
C GLU A 52 -7.41 -8.69 8.31
N ARG A 53 -7.16 -9.94 8.72
CA ARG A 53 -6.93 -10.28 10.13
C ARG A 53 -5.68 -9.61 10.68
N SER A 54 -4.59 -9.59 9.92
CA SER A 54 -3.34 -8.91 10.30
C SER A 54 -3.54 -7.41 10.46
N PHE A 55 -4.18 -6.76 9.48
CA PHE A 55 -4.47 -5.33 9.53
C PHE A 55 -5.41 -4.94 10.67
N SER A 56 -6.45 -5.76 10.91
CA SER A 56 -7.36 -5.59 12.05
C SER A 56 -6.61 -5.64 13.38
N PHE A 57 -5.68 -6.59 13.54
CA PHE A 57 -4.84 -6.69 14.74
C PHE A 57 -3.89 -5.49 14.87
N TRP A 58 -3.19 -5.12 13.80
CA TRP A 58 -2.27 -3.99 13.86
C TRP A 58 -2.99 -2.68 14.21
N GLY A 59 -4.27 -2.56 13.84
CA GLY A 59 -5.11 -1.40 14.18
C GLY A 59 -5.58 -1.32 15.64
N THR A 60 -5.33 -2.32 16.48
CA THR A 60 -5.64 -2.25 17.91
C THR A 60 -4.55 -1.53 18.71
N SER A 61 -4.85 -1.16 19.96
CA SER A 61 -3.88 -0.56 20.90
C SER A 61 -2.66 -1.45 21.13
N GLU A 62 -2.86 -2.76 21.17
CA GLU A 62 -1.80 -3.76 21.31
C GLU A 62 -0.98 -3.89 20.03
N GLY A 63 -1.64 -3.76 18.87
CA GLY A 63 -1.02 -3.79 17.56
C GLY A 63 -0.22 -2.53 17.21
N ASP A 64 -0.50 -1.39 17.85
CA ASP A 64 0.22 -0.13 17.62
C ASP A 64 1.68 -0.19 18.11
N ALA A 65 1.99 -1.12 19.03
CA ALA A 65 3.35 -1.44 19.44
C ALA A 65 4.12 -2.24 18.38
N VAL A 66 3.45 -2.84 17.40
CA VAL A 66 4.09 -3.56 16.30
C VAL A 66 4.69 -2.56 15.34
N HIS A 67 6.00 -2.65 15.18
CA HIS A 67 6.74 -1.76 14.34
C HIS A 67 6.28 -1.86 12.87
N PRO A 68 6.05 -0.75 12.14
CA PRO A 68 5.53 -0.77 10.77
C PRO A 68 6.34 -1.64 9.79
N ALA A 69 7.67 -1.69 9.94
CA ALA A 69 8.51 -2.56 9.12
C ALA A 69 8.23 -4.06 9.36
N GLU A 70 7.85 -4.44 10.57
CA GLU A 70 7.44 -5.82 10.90
C GLU A 70 6.09 -6.15 10.26
N CYS A 71 5.13 -5.22 10.28
CA CYS A 71 3.85 -5.36 9.58
C CYS A 71 4.06 -5.60 8.08
N MET A 72 4.95 -4.81 7.45
CA MET A 72 5.30 -5.00 6.05
C MET A 72 6.01 -6.33 5.78
N HIS A 73 6.89 -6.78 6.69
CA HIS A 73 7.52 -8.08 6.58
C HIS A 73 6.50 -9.22 6.61
N GLN A 74 5.54 -9.16 7.55
CA GLN A 74 4.44 -10.12 7.65
C GLN A 74 3.57 -10.12 6.39
N LEU A 75 3.25 -8.94 5.83
CA LEU A 75 2.50 -8.84 4.58
C LEU A 75 3.23 -9.49 3.40
N LEU A 76 4.55 -9.27 3.27
CA LEU A 76 5.35 -9.91 2.22
C LEU A 76 5.44 -11.44 2.40
N GLU A 77 5.50 -11.91 3.64
CA GLU A 77 5.49 -13.34 3.93
C GLU A 77 4.14 -13.99 3.58
N GLN A 78 3.03 -13.27 3.80
CA GLN A 78 1.70 -13.70 3.37
C GLN A 78 1.60 -13.79 1.84
N VAL A 79 2.11 -12.78 1.11
CA VAL A 79 2.21 -12.80 -0.36
C VAL A 79 2.97 -14.05 -0.83
N ARG A 80 4.11 -14.33 -0.21
CA ARG A 80 4.95 -15.50 -0.54
C ARG A 80 4.21 -16.82 -0.25
N ARG A 81 3.62 -16.96 0.94
CA ARG A 81 2.94 -18.20 1.37
C ARG A 81 1.72 -18.53 0.53
N HIS A 82 0.95 -17.51 0.18
CA HIS A 82 -0.22 -17.64 -0.70
C HIS A 82 0.13 -17.64 -2.18
N LYS A 83 1.42 -17.63 -2.55
CA LYS A 83 1.89 -17.63 -3.93
C LYS A 83 1.23 -16.52 -4.77
N VAL A 84 1.02 -15.36 -4.15
CA VAL A 84 0.50 -14.17 -4.84
C VAL A 84 1.59 -13.67 -5.76
N ASN A 85 1.31 -13.66 -7.05
CA ASN A 85 2.22 -13.15 -8.06
C ASN A 85 2.16 -11.62 -8.10
N ILE A 86 3.32 -10.98 -8.19
CA ILE A 86 3.49 -9.53 -8.33
C ILE A 86 4.45 -9.29 -9.50
N ASP A 87 4.05 -8.43 -10.44
CA ASP A 87 4.87 -8.17 -11.63
C ASP A 87 6.21 -7.52 -11.22
N GLY A 88 7.32 -7.88 -11.90
CA GLY A 88 8.67 -7.50 -11.48
C GLY A 88 8.90 -5.99 -11.32
N ASN A 89 8.28 -5.16 -12.18
CA ASN A 89 8.36 -3.70 -12.07
C ASN A 89 7.66 -3.20 -10.80
N VAL A 90 6.53 -3.81 -10.43
CA VAL A 90 5.79 -3.48 -9.21
C VAL A 90 6.56 -3.93 -7.97
N CYS A 91 7.10 -5.15 -7.99
CA CYS A 91 7.93 -5.68 -6.92
C CYS A 91 9.16 -4.77 -6.67
N THR A 92 9.80 -4.29 -7.73
CA THR A 92 10.92 -3.34 -7.64
C THR A 92 10.53 -2.06 -6.89
N VAL A 93 9.35 -1.51 -7.17
CA VAL A 93 8.82 -0.31 -6.49
C VAL A 93 8.54 -0.60 -5.02
N MET A 94 7.89 -1.73 -4.71
CA MET A 94 7.60 -2.12 -3.32
C MET A 94 8.89 -2.30 -2.50
N VAL A 95 9.86 -3.06 -3.02
CA VAL A 95 11.14 -3.31 -2.33
C VAL A 95 11.94 -2.02 -2.17
N THR A 96 12.00 -1.17 -3.19
CA THR A 96 12.72 0.10 -3.12
C THR A 96 12.08 1.03 -2.08
N THR A 97 10.75 1.08 -2.02
CA THR A 97 10.02 1.85 -1.00
C THR A 97 10.35 1.35 0.42
N LEU A 98 10.40 0.02 0.62
CA LEU A 98 10.76 -0.59 1.90
C LEU A 98 12.21 -0.30 2.31
N VAL A 99 13.15 -0.40 1.37
CA VAL A 99 14.56 -0.08 1.64
C VAL A 99 14.71 1.39 2.00
N LEU A 100 14.09 2.30 1.23
CA LEU A 100 14.13 3.72 1.52
C LEU A 100 13.54 4.04 2.90
N GLU A 101 12.44 3.39 3.27
CA GLU A 101 11.84 3.53 4.60
C GLU A 101 12.79 3.08 5.72
N GLY A 102 13.43 1.92 5.56
CA GLY A 102 14.40 1.41 6.53
C GLY A 102 15.63 2.31 6.69
N TRP A 103 16.09 2.92 5.59
CA TRP A 103 17.20 3.89 5.61
C TRP A 103 16.79 5.23 6.21
N GLN A 104 15.61 5.75 5.85
CA GLN A 104 15.09 7.00 6.39
C GLN A 104 14.95 6.93 7.90
N ARG A 105 14.45 5.82 8.45
CA ARG A 105 14.38 5.62 9.91
C ARG A 105 15.76 5.57 10.57
N LYS A 106 16.76 4.95 9.92
CA LYS A 106 18.13 4.91 10.47
C LYS A 106 18.76 6.30 10.54
N LEU A 107 18.40 7.20 9.63
CA LEU A 107 18.91 8.57 9.57
C LEU A 107 18.12 9.53 10.46
N ASP A 108 16.80 9.34 10.55
CA ASP A 108 15.87 10.11 11.38
C ASP A 108 14.88 9.15 12.06
N PRO A 109 15.10 8.80 13.34
CA PRO A 109 14.26 7.86 14.09
C PRO A 109 12.80 8.33 14.25
N ASP A 110 12.55 9.64 14.20
CA ASP A 110 11.22 10.24 14.37
C ASP A 110 10.45 10.33 13.04
N TYR A 111 11.09 9.98 11.93
CA TYR A 111 10.48 10.02 10.61
C TYR A 111 9.46 8.89 10.40
N ASN A 112 8.22 9.27 10.07
CA ASN A 112 7.12 8.34 9.84
C ASN A 112 6.68 8.36 8.36
N VAL A 113 7.13 7.37 7.58
CA VAL A 113 6.76 7.19 6.17
C VAL A 113 5.25 7.14 5.96
N MET A 114 4.50 6.51 6.87
CA MET A 114 3.05 6.42 6.76
C MET A 114 2.40 7.80 6.89
N LYS A 115 2.89 8.65 7.79
CA LYS A 115 2.43 10.04 7.93
C LYS A 115 2.77 10.88 6.70
N THR A 116 3.96 10.70 6.12
CA THR A 116 4.35 11.37 4.86
C THR A 116 3.50 10.91 3.68
N LEU A 117 3.29 9.60 3.53
CA LEU A 117 2.42 9.01 2.51
C LEU A 117 0.99 9.54 2.67
N GLN A 118 0.42 9.51 3.87
CA GLN A 118 -0.87 10.11 4.15
C GLN A 118 -0.88 11.59 3.73
N THR A 119 0.10 12.38 4.16
CA THR A 119 0.16 13.81 3.82
C THR A 119 0.21 14.06 2.32
N LEU A 120 1.01 13.30 1.57
CA LEU A 120 1.15 13.44 0.12
C LEU A 120 -0.11 12.96 -0.62
N LEU A 121 -0.62 11.78 -0.26
CA LEU A 121 -1.80 11.16 -0.88
C LEU A 121 -3.07 11.98 -0.60
N PHE A 122 -3.26 12.42 0.63
CA PHE A 122 -4.42 13.23 1.01
C PHE A 122 -4.32 14.66 0.49
N LYS A 123 -3.12 15.28 0.40
CA LYS A 123 -2.98 16.59 -0.26
C LYS A 123 -3.35 16.52 -1.73
N GLU A 124 -2.95 15.46 -2.43
CA GLU A 124 -3.24 15.33 -3.86
C GLU A 124 -4.73 15.03 -4.12
N ASP A 125 -5.36 14.17 -3.30
CA ASP A 125 -6.80 13.92 -3.34
C ASP A 125 -7.60 15.20 -2.98
N TRP A 126 -7.15 15.96 -1.98
CA TRP A 126 -7.75 17.26 -1.64
C TRP A 126 -7.62 18.27 -2.76
N ALA A 127 -6.44 18.40 -3.37
CA ALA A 127 -6.21 19.34 -4.47
C ALA A 127 -7.11 19.01 -5.68
N LYS A 128 -7.23 17.72 -6.04
CA LYS A 128 -8.13 17.27 -7.11
C LYS A 128 -9.61 17.48 -6.77
N SER A 129 -10.01 17.21 -5.53
CA SER A 129 -11.39 17.42 -5.06
C SER A 129 -11.78 18.90 -5.02
N LEU A 130 -10.88 19.78 -4.56
CA LEU A 130 -11.05 21.23 -4.61
C LEU A 130 -11.18 21.73 -6.04
N GLN A 131 -10.32 21.25 -6.94
CA GLN A 131 -10.36 21.65 -8.33
C GLN A 131 -11.67 21.22 -9.01
N TYR A 132 -12.12 19.98 -8.78
CA TYR A 132 -13.41 19.48 -9.27
C TYR A 132 -14.60 20.26 -8.70
N THR A 133 -14.53 20.66 -7.43
CA THR A 133 -15.57 21.45 -6.76
C THR A 133 -15.63 22.87 -7.32
N ILE A 134 -14.48 23.51 -7.56
CA ILE A 134 -14.39 24.83 -8.18
C ILE A 134 -14.91 24.78 -9.62
N GLU A 135 -14.54 23.77 -10.40
CA GLU A 135 -15.03 23.58 -11.77
C GLU A 135 -16.55 23.33 -11.80
N GLY A 136 -17.09 22.58 -10.84
CA GLY A 136 -18.53 22.35 -10.71
C GLY A 136 -19.32 23.58 -10.25
N LEU A 137 -18.74 24.46 -9.42
CA LEU A 137 -19.31 25.75 -9.01
C LEU A 137 -19.23 26.82 -10.11
N MET A 138 -18.27 26.70 -11.02
CA MET A 138 -18.03 27.62 -12.14
C MET A 138 -18.67 27.15 -13.46
N ALA A 139 -19.32 25.98 -13.47
CA ALA A 139 -20.08 25.51 -14.60
C ALA A 139 -21.40 26.31 -14.71
N PRO A 140 -21.78 26.78 -15.92
CA PRO A 140 -22.95 27.65 -16.13
C PRO A 140 -24.29 26.95 -15.91
#